data_AF-A0A0G0ZF50-F1
#
_entry.id   AF-A0A0G0ZF50-F1
#
_cell.length_a   1.000
_cell.length_b   1.000
_cell.length_c   1.000
_cell.angle_alpha   90.00
_cell.angle_beta   90.00
_cell.angle_gamma   90.00
#
_symmetry.space_group_name_H-M   'P 1'
#
loop_
_entity.id
_entity.type
_entity.pdbx_description
1 polymer ?
#
loop_
_entity_poly.entity_id
_entity_poly.type
_entity_poly.pdbx_seq_one_letter_code
_entity_poly.pdbx_strand_id
1 'polypeptide(L)'
;MVELSRLKSGFFTHIDYKLNTSDTPIRADIYGKDALKEHARKMGHSDRVQTNLRSAYPLPKRLWENQQRLTFIHKKFSESQAADKTILPPSAEWLVENFYLIQDQIRQSKADLSSGFYKRLPKLVAGPHKDDPRIYGIAMEIIAHTDSHLDRDTLLTFLNEYQRVAALNSAELWAFPIMLRLSLIENLRRLMDQAQITMLKRHSAKELSDRIISEQNNNGKQRAVKVLSKYFPPDKQMDPAFTIYIVQRLREADPVALNLINWVEERVSEHDINLEEFIRVETHQRTLNRSSVGNVVNSLRMLSFMNWSSFFEDTSPVDKILRLDPSGVYTKMDFSTRDRYRHVVETLSKFSIYSEQEIARRALRLAGMWSDEHPAERDRRQAHIGYYIISGGLEKLRQRVNYEPYPLQRIVDWIKAHPFNAYIGIVGIVFASALFGTLLISDIIFPTF
;
A
#
# COMPACT_ATOMS: atom_id res chain seq x y z
N MET A 1 17.98 -12.08 41.56
CA MET A 1 17.33 -11.02 42.38
C MET A 1 17.96 -9.62 42.22
N VAL A 2 18.95 -9.42 41.33
CA VAL A 2 19.60 -8.11 41.08
C VAL A 2 19.25 -7.50 39.70
N GLU A 3 18.59 -8.24 38.80
CA GLU A 3 18.11 -7.71 37.50
C GLU A 3 16.68 -7.15 37.52
N LEU A 4 15.89 -7.43 38.57
CA LEU A 4 14.52 -6.90 38.72
C LEU A 4 14.48 -5.50 39.40
N SER A 5 15.60 -5.01 39.91
CA SER A 5 15.69 -3.71 40.59
C SER A 5 16.02 -2.55 39.65
N ARG A 6 16.59 -2.80 38.46
CA ARG A 6 16.80 -1.77 37.42
C ARG A 6 15.55 -1.47 36.58
N LEU A 7 14.50 -2.28 36.69
CA LEU A 7 13.20 -2.04 36.05
C LEU A 7 12.29 -1.10 36.86
N LYS A 8 12.63 -0.74 38.12
CA LYS A 8 11.74 0.01 39.03
C LYS A 8 11.97 1.52 39.13
N SER A 9 12.92 2.11 38.40
CA SER A 9 13.16 3.57 38.47
C SER A 9 13.29 4.30 37.13
N GLY A 10 13.25 3.60 35.99
CA GLY A 10 13.47 4.20 34.67
C GLY A 10 12.26 4.27 33.73
N PHE A 11 11.12 3.63 34.07
CA PHE A 11 9.99 3.50 33.13
C PHE A 11 9.16 4.78 32.95
N PHE A 12 9.33 5.77 33.84
CA PHE A 12 8.40 6.90 33.98
C PHE A 12 8.92 8.29 33.56
N THR A 13 10.15 8.43 33.06
CA THR A 13 10.63 9.75 32.61
C THR A 13 10.41 10.04 31.13
N HIS A 14 10.00 9.08 30.30
CA HIS A 14 9.76 9.31 28.87
C HIS A 14 8.62 8.46 28.27
N ILE A 15 7.39 8.66 28.74
CA ILE A 15 6.22 8.47 27.85
C ILE A 15 5.85 9.84 27.28
N ASP A 16 6.83 10.53 26.71
CA ASP A 16 6.61 11.53 25.66
C ASP A 16 6.71 10.79 24.32
N TYR A 17 5.82 9.81 24.11
CA TYR A 17 5.52 9.40 22.74
C TYR A 17 4.67 10.53 22.14
N LYS A 18 5.32 11.63 21.76
CA LYS A 18 4.73 12.57 20.82
C LYS A 18 4.52 11.78 19.54
N LEU A 19 3.27 11.37 19.29
CA LEU A 19 2.86 10.92 17.97
C LEU A 19 3.23 12.05 17.01
N ASN A 20 4.22 11.83 16.16
CA ASN A 20 4.42 12.72 15.03
C ASN A 20 3.14 12.66 14.18
N THR A 21 2.87 13.68 13.37
CA THR A 21 1.77 13.62 12.37
C THR A 21 1.90 12.42 11.42
N SER A 22 3.09 11.81 11.31
CA SER A 22 3.33 10.54 10.62
C SER A 22 2.77 9.29 11.32
N ASP A 23 2.35 9.40 12.58
CA ASP A 23 1.87 8.28 13.41
C ASP A 23 0.36 8.31 13.68
N THR A 24 -0.34 9.35 13.21
CA THR A 24 -1.81 9.36 13.22
C THR A 24 -2.35 8.46 12.11
N PRO A 25 -3.45 7.72 12.36
CA PRO A 25 -4.14 6.93 11.34
C PRO A 25 -4.42 7.76 10.09
N ILE A 26 -4.30 7.12 8.93
CA ILE A 26 -4.65 7.70 7.63
C ILE A 26 -6.18 7.71 7.55
N ARG A 27 -6.75 8.88 7.85
CA ARG A 27 -8.19 9.15 7.82
C ARG A 27 -8.43 10.61 7.44
N ALA A 28 -9.54 10.85 6.75
CA ALA A 28 -10.07 12.17 6.43
C ALA A 28 -11.60 12.12 6.52
N ASP A 29 -12.27 13.21 6.16
CA ASP A 29 -13.73 13.25 6.10
C ASP A 29 -14.25 12.15 5.16
N ILE A 30 -15.18 11.32 5.65
CA ILE A 30 -15.69 10.19 4.88
C ILE A 30 -16.56 10.72 3.75
N TYR A 31 -16.22 10.34 2.52
CA TYR A 31 -16.96 10.76 1.34
C TYR A 31 -18.04 9.75 0.95
N GLY A 32 -19.25 10.26 0.72
CA GLY A 32 -20.28 9.53 -0.02
C GLY A 32 -19.89 9.35 -1.49
N LYS A 33 -20.65 8.53 -2.23
CA LYS A 33 -20.34 8.16 -3.62
C LYS A 33 -20.06 9.36 -4.53
N ASP A 34 -20.89 10.40 -4.49
CA ASP A 34 -20.73 11.53 -5.41
C ASP A 34 -19.59 12.47 -5.02
N ALA A 35 -19.37 12.67 -3.72
CA ALA A 35 -18.20 13.41 -3.22
C ALA A 35 -16.89 12.70 -3.62
N LEU A 36 -16.87 11.37 -3.56
CA LEU A 36 -15.71 10.58 -3.96
C LEU A 36 -15.42 10.68 -5.46
N LYS A 37 -16.45 10.69 -6.32
CA LYS A 37 -16.31 10.93 -7.77
C LYS A 37 -15.73 12.31 -8.06
N GLU A 38 -16.23 13.33 -7.38
CA GLU A 38 -15.74 14.70 -7.56
C GLU A 38 -14.28 14.83 -7.08
N HIS A 39 -13.95 14.22 -5.95
CA HIS A 39 -12.57 14.16 -5.45
C HIS A 39 -11.64 13.49 -6.47
N ALA A 40 -12.04 12.37 -7.06
CA ALA A 40 -11.27 11.68 -8.09
C ALA A 40 -10.97 12.59 -9.30
N ARG A 41 -11.95 13.34 -9.79
CA ARG A 41 -11.77 14.31 -10.89
C ARG A 41 -10.85 15.46 -10.47
N LYS A 42 -11.05 16.01 -9.27
CA LYS A 42 -10.22 17.09 -8.72
C LYS A 42 -8.76 16.68 -8.64
N MET A 43 -8.47 15.49 -8.13
CA MET A 43 -7.12 14.93 -8.13
C MET A 43 -6.55 14.80 -9.54
N GLY A 44 -7.33 14.28 -10.49
CA GLY A 44 -6.91 14.17 -11.89
C GLY A 44 -6.52 15.51 -12.51
N HIS A 45 -7.18 16.61 -12.12
CA HIS A 45 -6.83 17.97 -12.59
C HIS A 45 -5.54 18.50 -11.95
N SER A 46 -5.31 18.21 -10.67
CA SER A 46 -4.16 18.73 -9.92
C SER A 46 -2.88 17.94 -10.14
N ASP A 47 -2.99 16.62 -10.38
CA ASP A 47 -1.84 15.74 -10.42
C ASP A 47 -0.96 16.01 -11.63
N ARG A 48 0.28 16.43 -11.34
CA ARG A 48 1.36 16.55 -12.32
C ARG A 48 2.38 15.47 -12.06
N VAL A 49 2.74 14.75 -13.12
CA VAL A 49 3.66 13.63 -13.04
C VAL A 49 4.90 13.84 -13.87
N GLN A 50 5.99 13.23 -13.41
CA GLN A 50 7.23 13.14 -14.14
C GLN A 50 7.72 11.68 -14.19
N THR A 51 8.33 11.32 -15.31
CA THR A 51 8.99 10.03 -15.52
C THR A 51 10.50 10.22 -15.43
N ASN A 52 11.25 9.17 -15.08
CA ASN A 52 12.73 9.15 -15.07
C ASN A 52 13.44 9.99 -14.00
N LEU A 53 12.80 10.27 -12.87
CA LEU A 53 13.58 10.67 -11.70
C LEU A 53 14.48 9.51 -11.27
N ARG A 54 15.72 9.84 -10.89
CA ARG A 54 16.45 9.06 -9.86
C ARG A 54 15.74 9.27 -8.51
N SER A 55 14.46 8.92 -8.44
CA SER A 55 13.70 9.01 -7.20
C SER A 55 14.28 7.97 -6.25
N ALA A 56 14.34 8.34 -4.98
CA ALA A 56 14.61 7.40 -3.92
C ALA A 56 13.65 6.20 -4.05
N TYR A 57 13.99 5.09 -3.40
CA TYR A 57 13.15 3.89 -3.36
C TYR A 57 12.39 3.81 -2.02
N PRO A 58 11.58 4.82 -1.62
CA PRO A 58 11.08 4.94 -0.25
C PRO A 58 10.02 3.91 0.06
N LEU A 59 9.11 3.56 -0.86
CA LEU A 59 7.98 2.69 -0.52
C LEU A 59 8.42 1.28 -0.09
N PRO A 60 9.39 0.62 -0.73
CA PRO A 60 9.81 -0.70 -0.26
C PRO A 60 10.61 -0.66 1.03
N LYS A 61 11.33 0.45 1.28
CA LYS A 61 11.92 0.72 2.60
C LYS A 61 10.83 0.89 3.67
N ARG A 62 9.82 1.73 3.42
CA ARG A 62 8.66 1.93 4.31
C ARG A 62 7.91 0.63 4.56
N LEU A 63 7.71 -0.21 3.55
CA LEU A 63 7.09 -1.53 3.70
C LEU A 63 7.93 -2.44 4.62
N TRP A 64 9.25 -2.41 4.50
CA TRP A 64 10.13 -3.15 5.40
C TRP A 64 10.04 -2.61 6.84
N GLU A 65 10.07 -1.30 7.03
CA GLU A 65 9.91 -0.66 8.35
C GLU A 65 8.55 -1.00 8.98
N ASN A 66 7.47 -0.92 8.20
CA ASN A 66 6.12 -1.32 8.62
C ASN A 66 6.08 -2.79 9.04
N GLN A 67 6.72 -3.69 8.30
CA GLN A 67 6.78 -5.11 8.65
C GLN A 67 7.50 -5.33 9.99
N GLN A 68 8.67 -4.71 10.18
CA GLN A 68 9.43 -4.85 11.43
C GLN A 68 8.61 -4.34 12.61
N ARG A 69 7.98 -3.17 12.44
CA ARG A 69 7.15 -2.56 13.49
C ARG A 69 5.93 -3.42 13.84
N LEU A 70 5.19 -3.89 12.84
CA LEU A 70 4.03 -4.77 13.05
C LEU A 70 4.42 -6.10 13.70
N THR A 71 5.58 -6.67 13.32
CA THR A 71 6.09 -7.91 13.93
C THR A 71 6.44 -7.70 15.41
N PHE A 72 7.09 -6.59 15.73
CA PHE A 72 7.39 -6.21 17.10
C PHE A 72 6.11 -6.01 17.94
N ILE A 73 5.13 -5.28 17.41
CA ILE A 73 3.86 -5.02 18.10
C ILE A 73 3.07 -6.31 18.30
N HIS A 74 3.00 -7.18 17.28
CA HIS A 74 2.35 -8.47 17.37
C HIS A 74 2.93 -9.29 18.54
N LYS A 75 4.26 -9.40 18.64
CA LYS A 75 4.91 -10.09 19.77
C LYS A 75 4.48 -9.51 21.12
N LYS A 76 4.45 -8.18 21.25
CA LYS A 76 4.04 -7.50 22.50
C LYS A 76 2.57 -7.75 22.84
N PHE A 77 1.70 -7.76 21.84
CA PHE A 77 0.29 -8.06 22.02
C PHE A 77 0.05 -9.51 22.41
N SER A 78 0.74 -10.47 21.79
CA SER A 78 0.68 -11.88 22.18
C SER A 78 1.18 -12.12 23.61
N GLU A 79 2.31 -11.50 23.99
CA GLU A 79 2.84 -11.55 25.36
C GLU A 79 1.80 -11.01 26.38
N SER A 80 1.21 -9.84 26.09
CA SER A 80 0.18 -9.26 26.96
C SER A 80 -1.09 -10.09 27.01
N GLN A 81 -1.52 -10.69 25.89
CA GLN A 81 -2.73 -11.51 25.83
C GLN A 81 -2.59 -12.79 26.66
N ALA A 82 -1.40 -13.40 26.67
CA ALA A 82 -1.10 -14.58 27.47
C ALA A 82 -1.02 -14.27 28.98
N ALA A 83 -0.54 -13.08 29.35
CA ALA A 83 -0.44 -12.66 30.75
C ALA A 83 -1.77 -12.19 31.34
N ASP A 84 -2.47 -11.30 30.62
CA ASP A 84 -3.77 -10.76 31.03
C ASP A 84 -4.50 -10.16 29.81
N LYS A 85 -5.49 -10.90 29.30
CA LYS A 85 -6.29 -10.48 28.15
C LYS A 85 -7.02 -9.15 28.38
N THR A 86 -7.34 -8.76 29.62
CA THR A 86 -8.09 -7.52 29.91
C THR A 86 -7.29 -6.25 29.59
N ILE A 87 -5.95 -6.36 29.54
CA ILE A 87 -5.06 -5.24 29.21
C ILE A 87 -5.06 -4.98 27.70
N LEU A 88 -5.35 -5.99 26.87
CA LEU A 88 -5.30 -5.85 25.43
C LEU A 88 -6.47 -4.99 24.90
N PRO A 89 -6.21 -3.93 24.12
CA PRO A 89 -7.28 -3.17 23.48
C PRO A 89 -8.01 -4.01 22.42
N PRO A 90 -9.33 -3.86 22.23
CA PRO A 90 -10.08 -4.63 21.23
C PRO A 90 -9.54 -4.52 19.79
N SER A 91 -8.97 -3.37 19.43
CA SER A 91 -8.35 -3.19 18.11
C SER A 91 -7.08 -4.03 17.92
N ALA A 92 -6.38 -4.40 18.99
CA ALA A 92 -5.17 -5.22 18.94
C ALA A 92 -5.47 -6.70 18.69
N GLU A 93 -6.66 -7.19 19.07
CA GLU A 93 -7.09 -8.57 18.81
C GLU A 93 -7.06 -8.89 17.31
N TRP A 94 -7.50 -7.96 16.47
CA TRP A 94 -7.44 -8.09 15.01
C TRP A 94 -6.03 -8.41 14.49
N LEU A 95 -4.98 -7.75 15.01
CA LEU A 95 -3.60 -8.01 14.58
C LEU A 95 -3.17 -9.42 14.97
N VAL A 96 -3.48 -9.85 16.19
CA VAL A 96 -3.12 -11.19 16.69
C VAL A 96 -3.82 -12.28 15.88
N GLU A 97 -5.12 -12.13 15.66
CA GLU A 97 -5.93 -13.13 14.95
C GLU A 97 -5.62 -13.20 13.45
N ASN A 98 -5.20 -12.08 12.84
CA ASN A 98 -5.02 -11.98 11.39
C ASN A 98 -3.55 -11.79 10.98
N PHE A 99 -2.59 -12.05 11.87
CA PHE A 99 -1.18 -11.77 11.62
C PHE A 99 -0.64 -12.50 10.37
N TYR A 100 -1.06 -13.76 10.16
CA TYR A 100 -0.68 -14.54 8.98
C TYR A 100 -1.14 -13.90 7.67
N LEU A 101 -2.37 -13.39 7.61
CA LEU A 101 -2.88 -12.67 6.44
C LEU A 101 -2.00 -11.45 6.15
N ILE A 102 -1.69 -10.67 7.18
CA ILE A 102 -0.88 -9.45 7.04
C ILE A 102 0.53 -9.77 6.56
N GLN A 103 1.16 -10.81 7.12
CA GLN A 103 2.48 -11.27 6.68
C GLN A 103 2.45 -11.73 5.21
N ASP A 104 1.41 -12.46 4.80
CA ASP A 104 1.27 -12.89 3.43
C ASP A 104 1.09 -11.70 2.47
N GLN A 105 0.26 -10.71 2.83
CA GLN A 105 0.09 -9.49 2.03
C GLN A 105 1.39 -8.68 1.90
N ILE A 106 2.20 -8.59 2.97
CA ILE A 106 3.52 -7.96 2.91
C ILE A 106 4.45 -8.74 1.97
N ARG A 107 4.48 -10.07 2.07
CA ARG A 107 5.32 -10.95 1.25
C ARG A 107 4.98 -10.82 -0.23
N GLN A 108 3.68 -10.89 -0.58
CA GLN A 108 3.19 -10.70 -1.95
C GLN A 108 3.58 -9.32 -2.48
N SER A 109 3.34 -8.26 -1.69
CA SER A 109 3.67 -6.89 -2.10
C SER A 109 5.16 -6.69 -2.37
N LYS A 110 6.04 -7.37 -1.62
CA LYS A 110 7.50 -7.35 -1.86
C LYS A 110 7.89 -8.07 -3.14
N ALA A 111 7.25 -9.20 -3.45
CA ALA A 111 7.52 -9.95 -4.66
C ALA A 111 7.07 -9.17 -5.92
N ASP A 112 5.89 -8.56 -5.84
CA ASP A 112 5.30 -7.82 -6.97
C ASP A 112 6.01 -6.48 -7.22
N LEU A 113 6.50 -5.81 -6.17
CA LEU A 113 7.12 -4.49 -6.25
C LEU A 113 8.64 -4.56 -6.49
N SER A 114 9.03 -5.06 -7.66
CA SER A 114 10.43 -5.06 -8.09
C SER A 114 10.99 -3.64 -8.30
N SER A 115 12.31 -3.49 -8.14
CA SER A 115 13.03 -2.22 -8.34
C SER A 115 12.80 -1.62 -9.73
N GLY A 116 12.85 -2.48 -10.75
CA GLY A 116 12.58 -2.06 -12.12
C GLY A 116 11.14 -1.61 -12.32
N PHE A 117 10.16 -2.31 -11.72
CA PHE A 117 8.75 -1.93 -11.86
C PHE A 117 8.46 -0.58 -11.20
N TYR A 118 8.86 -0.39 -9.95
CA TYR A 118 8.62 0.87 -9.22
C TYR A 118 9.28 2.09 -9.87
N LYS A 119 10.48 1.94 -10.46
CA LYS A 119 11.18 3.03 -11.16
C LYS A 119 10.45 3.50 -12.42
N ARG A 120 9.66 2.63 -13.06
CA ARG A 120 8.87 2.95 -14.26
C ARG A 120 7.60 3.73 -13.95
N LEU A 121 7.15 3.76 -12.70
CA LEU A 121 5.91 4.43 -12.33
C LEU A 121 6.08 5.96 -12.34
N PRO A 122 5.16 6.71 -12.97
CA PRO A 122 5.14 8.17 -12.92
C PRO A 122 5.06 8.68 -11.47
N LYS A 123 5.90 9.65 -11.13
CA LYS A 123 6.00 10.23 -9.79
C LYS A 123 5.29 11.57 -9.73
N LEU A 124 4.62 11.87 -8.62
CA LEU A 124 4.01 13.17 -8.39
C LEU A 124 5.08 14.24 -8.20
N VAL A 125 4.88 15.40 -8.81
CA VAL A 125 5.82 16.53 -8.75
C VAL A 125 5.60 17.39 -7.49
N ALA A 126 4.39 17.39 -6.95
CA ALA A 126 3.97 18.23 -5.83
C ALA A 126 2.91 17.53 -4.96
N GLY A 127 2.52 18.19 -3.87
CA GLY A 127 1.51 17.71 -2.93
C GLY A 127 2.08 16.80 -1.82
N PRO A 128 1.20 16.23 -0.98
CA PRO A 128 1.58 15.42 0.18
C PRO A 128 2.39 14.16 -0.18
N HIS A 129 2.22 13.67 -1.41
CA HIS A 129 2.87 12.47 -1.96
C HIS A 129 3.90 12.82 -3.05
N LYS A 130 4.52 14.00 -2.96
CA LYS A 130 5.62 14.38 -3.84
C LYS A 130 6.70 13.28 -3.86
N ASP A 131 7.22 13.00 -5.06
CA ASP A 131 8.23 11.98 -5.36
C ASP A 131 7.79 10.50 -5.22
N ASP A 132 6.61 10.25 -4.66
CA ASP A 132 5.96 8.93 -4.66
C ASP A 132 5.21 8.67 -5.99
N PRO A 133 4.95 7.39 -6.35
CA PRO A 133 4.10 7.06 -7.49
C PRO A 133 2.74 7.76 -7.41
N ARG A 134 2.27 8.33 -8.51
CA ARG A 134 0.90 8.91 -8.58
C ARG A 134 -0.16 7.93 -8.13
N ILE A 135 -0.04 6.68 -8.57
CA ILE A 135 -0.99 5.63 -8.19
C ILE A 135 -0.97 5.30 -6.68
N TYR A 136 0.14 5.56 -5.98
CA TYR A 136 0.19 5.49 -4.51
C TYR A 136 -0.58 6.64 -3.87
N GLY A 137 -0.43 7.87 -4.38
CA GLY A 137 -1.24 9.01 -3.92
C GLY A 137 -2.74 8.76 -4.07
N ILE A 138 -3.17 8.19 -5.21
CA ILE A 138 -4.57 7.77 -5.41
C ILE A 138 -5.01 6.75 -4.36
N ALA A 139 -4.20 5.72 -4.08
CA ALA A 139 -4.52 4.71 -3.08
C ALA A 139 -4.67 5.31 -1.66
N MET A 140 -3.78 6.24 -1.28
CA MET A 140 -3.81 6.93 0.00
C MET A 140 -5.09 7.76 0.19
N GLU A 141 -5.50 8.50 -0.85
CA GLU A 141 -6.70 9.34 -0.83
C GLU A 141 -7.98 8.51 -0.74
N ILE A 142 -8.06 7.39 -1.49
CA ILE A 142 -9.17 6.44 -1.37
C ILE A 142 -9.25 5.92 0.08
N ILE A 143 -8.13 5.49 0.65
CA ILE A 143 -8.10 4.92 2.01
C ILE A 143 -8.48 5.96 3.07
N ALA A 144 -8.00 7.20 2.94
CA ALA A 144 -8.31 8.27 3.87
C ALA A 144 -9.81 8.62 3.88
N HIS A 145 -10.43 8.74 2.70
CA HIS A 145 -11.83 9.15 2.55
C HIS A 145 -12.86 8.01 2.61
N THR A 146 -12.40 6.76 2.75
CA THR A 146 -13.26 5.57 2.95
C THR A 146 -13.05 4.91 4.31
N ASP A 147 -12.22 5.48 5.19
CA ASP A 147 -11.75 4.84 6.42
C ASP A 147 -11.27 3.40 6.19
N SER A 148 -10.49 3.21 5.12
CA SER A 148 -9.99 1.92 4.65
C SER A 148 -11.06 0.88 4.27
N HIS A 149 -12.34 1.26 4.16
CA HIS A 149 -13.41 0.38 3.72
C HIS A 149 -13.44 0.30 2.19
N LEU A 150 -12.84 -0.75 1.63
CA LEU A 150 -12.69 -0.90 0.18
C LEU A 150 -13.62 -1.97 -0.36
N ASP A 151 -14.21 -1.66 -1.51
CA ASP A 151 -14.94 -2.60 -2.34
C ASP A 151 -14.63 -2.34 -3.83
N ARG A 152 -14.99 -3.30 -4.69
CA ARG A 152 -14.72 -3.22 -6.13
C ARG A 152 -15.39 -2.04 -6.81
N ASP A 153 -16.65 -1.73 -6.46
CA ASP A 153 -17.43 -0.64 -7.09
C ASP A 153 -16.81 0.72 -6.78
N THR A 154 -16.44 0.93 -5.53
CA THR A 154 -15.74 2.13 -5.06
C THR A 154 -14.42 2.34 -5.80
N LEU A 155 -13.59 1.28 -5.90
CA LEU A 155 -12.30 1.35 -6.60
C LEU A 155 -12.45 1.60 -8.11
N LEU A 156 -13.40 0.91 -8.77
CA LEU A 156 -13.69 1.11 -10.19
C LEU A 156 -14.21 2.52 -10.47
N THR A 157 -15.15 2.99 -9.66
CA THR A 157 -15.75 4.31 -9.81
C THR A 157 -14.68 5.39 -9.66
N PHE A 158 -13.84 5.30 -8.63
CA PHE A 158 -12.77 6.27 -8.40
C PHE A 158 -11.82 6.34 -9.60
N LEU A 159 -11.27 5.20 -10.03
CA LEU A 159 -10.32 5.18 -11.14
C LEU A 159 -10.93 5.62 -12.46
N ASN A 160 -12.20 5.28 -12.74
CA ASN A 160 -12.85 5.72 -13.96
C ASN A 160 -13.09 7.23 -13.96
N GLU A 161 -13.53 7.83 -12.85
CA GLU A 161 -13.72 9.28 -12.75
C GLU A 161 -12.40 10.04 -12.78
N TYR A 162 -11.36 9.54 -12.11
CA TYR A 162 -10.01 10.07 -12.20
C TYR A 162 -9.52 10.10 -13.67
N GLN A 163 -9.69 8.98 -14.37
CA GLN A 163 -9.21 8.82 -15.75
C GLN A 163 -10.00 9.60 -16.80
N ARG A 164 -11.15 10.18 -16.46
CA ARG A 164 -11.83 11.16 -17.35
C ARG A 164 -11.01 12.42 -17.53
N VAL A 165 -10.16 12.74 -16.55
CA VAL A 165 -9.33 13.94 -16.55
C VAL A 165 -7.88 13.60 -16.84
N ALA A 166 -7.34 12.56 -16.19
CA ALA A 166 -5.94 12.18 -16.32
C ALA A 166 -5.80 10.67 -16.56
N ALA A 167 -5.40 10.31 -17.77
CA ALA A 167 -5.14 8.92 -18.15
C ALA A 167 -4.06 8.27 -17.26
N LEU A 168 -4.37 7.07 -16.76
CA LEU A 168 -3.39 6.17 -16.15
C LEU A 168 -2.82 5.25 -17.22
N ASN A 169 -1.52 4.99 -17.15
CA ASN A 169 -0.88 4.01 -18.02
C ASN A 169 -1.04 2.58 -17.48
N SER A 170 -0.73 1.59 -18.31
CA SER A 170 -0.89 0.17 -17.94
C SER A 170 -0.06 -0.22 -16.73
N ALA A 171 1.15 0.34 -16.58
CA ALA A 171 2.01 0.06 -15.43
C ALA A 171 1.43 0.60 -14.11
N GLU A 172 0.78 1.77 -14.14
CA GLU A 172 0.09 2.33 -12.98
C GLU A 172 -1.11 1.48 -12.58
N LEU A 173 -1.95 1.07 -13.53
CA LEU A 173 -3.11 0.22 -13.24
C LEU A 173 -2.69 -1.14 -12.64
N TRP A 174 -1.62 -1.75 -13.15
CA TRP A 174 -1.04 -2.96 -12.55
C TRP A 174 -0.39 -2.76 -11.19
N ALA A 175 0.08 -1.54 -10.89
CA ALA A 175 0.65 -1.22 -9.59
C ALA A 175 -0.42 -0.91 -8.53
N PHE A 176 -1.65 -0.58 -8.93
CA PHE A 176 -2.74 -0.22 -8.01
C PHE A 176 -3.01 -1.24 -6.88
N PRO A 177 -3.06 -2.57 -7.13
CA PRO A 177 -3.24 -3.57 -6.07
C PRO A 177 -2.15 -3.48 -5.00
N ILE A 178 -0.91 -3.32 -5.45
CA ILE A 178 0.26 -3.22 -4.58
C ILE A 178 0.16 -1.94 -3.76
N MET A 179 -0.18 -0.81 -4.40
CA MET A 179 -0.30 0.47 -3.69
C MET A 179 -1.39 0.45 -2.63
N LEU A 180 -2.54 -0.15 -2.91
CA LEU A 180 -3.60 -0.34 -1.92
C LEU A 180 -3.09 -1.18 -0.73
N ARG A 181 -2.41 -2.30 -0.98
CA ARG A 181 -1.83 -3.13 0.10
C ARG A 181 -0.82 -2.34 0.94
N LEU A 182 0.10 -1.62 0.29
CA LEU A 182 1.11 -0.81 0.97
C LEU A 182 0.47 0.25 1.87
N SER A 183 -0.52 0.99 1.36
CA SER A 183 -1.23 2.03 2.09
C SER A 183 -2.06 1.46 3.25
N LEU A 184 -2.72 0.31 3.05
CA LEU A 184 -3.45 -0.39 4.12
C LEU A 184 -2.52 -0.92 5.21
N ILE A 185 -1.38 -1.52 4.85
CA ILE A 185 -0.36 -2.00 5.79
C ILE A 185 0.23 -0.83 6.58
N GLU A 186 0.46 0.29 5.93
CA GLU A 186 0.90 1.50 6.60
C GLU A 186 -0.15 2.00 7.60
N ASN A 187 -1.41 2.10 7.19
CA ASN A 187 -2.47 2.54 8.10
C ASN A 187 -2.62 1.59 9.29
N LEU A 188 -2.52 0.28 9.05
CA LEU A 188 -2.51 -0.74 10.10
C LEU A 188 -1.39 -0.49 11.10
N ARG A 189 -0.15 -0.24 10.63
CA ARG A 189 0.97 0.09 11.52
C ARG A 189 0.61 1.28 12.42
N ARG A 190 0.08 2.37 11.86
CA ARG A 190 -0.29 3.57 12.63
C ARG A 190 -1.36 3.27 13.68
N LEU A 191 -2.38 2.50 13.32
CA LEU A 191 -3.44 2.06 14.24
C LEU A 191 -2.89 1.15 15.35
N MET A 192 -1.94 0.27 15.02
CA MET A 192 -1.32 -0.63 15.98
C MET A 192 -0.36 0.08 16.93
N ASP A 193 0.29 1.16 16.48
CA ASP A 193 1.06 2.05 17.36
C ASP A 193 0.16 2.72 18.39
N GLN A 194 -1.00 3.24 17.98
CA GLN A 194 -1.98 3.79 18.91
C GLN A 194 -2.54 2.74 19.88
N ALA A 195 -2.81 1.53 19.39
CA ALA A 195 -3.23 0.42 20.24
C ALA A 195 -2.15 0.04 21.26
N GLN A 196 -0.87 0.07 20.87
CA GLN A 196 0.23 -0.19 21.79
C GLN A 196 0.33 0.89 22.88
N ILE A 197 0.21 2.16 22.53
CA ILE A 197 0.16 3.25 23.51
C ILE A 197 -1.00 3.02 24.49
N THR A 198 -2.18 2.65 23.99
CA THR A 198 -3.36 2.35 24.81
C THR A 198 -3.11 1.18 25.77
N MET A 199 -2.49 0.10 25.27
CA MET A 199 -2.13 -1.06 26.07
C MET A 199 -1.15 -0.70 27.20
N LEU A 200 -0.13 0.11 26.90
CA LEU A 200 0.85 0.56 27.91
C LEU A 200 0.17 1.40 28.99
N LYS A 201 -0.74 2.31 28.61
CA LYS A 201 -1.52 3.10 29.58
C LYS A 201 -2.39 2.23 30.49
N ARG A 202 -3.06 1.21 29.94
CA ARG A 202 -3.83 0.23 30.73
C ARG A 202 -2.95 -0.51 31.73
N HIS A 203 -1.78 -0.97 31.27
CA HIS A 203 -0.82 -1.67 32.11
C HIS A 203 -0.34 -0.77 33.26
N SER A 204 0.08 0.47 32.96
CA SER A 204 0.52 1.42 33.99
C SER A 204 -0.61 1.80 34.96
N ALA A 205 -1.84 1.95 34.50
CA ALA A 205 -3.00 2.21 35.36
C ALA A 205 -3.26 1.03 36.31
N LYS A 206 -3.12 -0.22 35.84
CA LYS A 206 -3.24 -1.41 36.68
C LYS A 206 -2.17 -1.44 37.78
N GLU A 207 -0.89 -1.30 37.41
CA GLU A 207 0.21 -1.29 38.39
C GLU A 207 0.06 -0.18 39.44
N LEU A 208 -0.39 1.00 39.00
CA LEU A 208 -0.63 2.12 39.89
C LEU A 208 -1.82 1.84 40.82
N SER A 209 -2.92 1.29 40.31
CA SER A 209 -4.09 0.91 41.10
C SER A 209 -3.71 -0.07 42.20
N ASP A 210 -3.01 -1.15 41.86
CA ASP A 210 -2.57 -2.18 42.82
C ASP A 210 -1.70 -1.57 43.93
N ARG A 211 -0.79 -0.66 43.55
CA ARG A 211 0.06 0.05 44.50
C ARG A 211 -0.74 0.98 45.41
N ILE A 212 -1.67 1.75 44.86
CA ILE A 212 -2.48 2.73 45.60
C ILE A 212 -3.37 2.01 46.61
N ILE A 213 -3.99 0.90 46.22
CA ILE A 213 -4.86 0.10 47.10
C ILE A 213 -4.02 -0.49 48.25
N SER A 214 -2.85 -1.05 47.94
CA SER A 214 -1.92 -1.53 48.96
C SER A 214 -1.49 -0.43 49.94
N GLU A 215 -1.21 0.78 49.45
CA GLU A 215 -0.84 1.92 50.31
C GLU A 215 -2.03 2.43 51.14
N GLN A 216 -3.24 2.44 50.57
CA GLN A 216 -4.46 2.81 51.30
C GLN A 216 -4.74 1.85 52.45
N ASN A 217 -4.61 0.54 52.20
CA ASN A 217 -4.89 -0.49 53.20
C ASN A 217 -3.82 -0.55 54.31
N ASN A 218 -2.54 -0.33 53.97
CA ASN A 218 -1.45 -0.47 54.93
C ASN A 218 -1.05 0.85 55.62
N ASN A 219 -1.11 1.98 54.91
CA ASN A 219 -0.53 3.26 55.34
C ASN A 219 -1.56 4.42 55.34
N GLY A 220 -2.81 4.15 54.97
CA GLY A 220 -3.90 5.11 54.98
C GLY A 220 -3.98 6.05 53.77
N LYS A 221 -5.12 6.76 53.66
CA LYS A 221 -5.50 7.61 52.51
C LYS A 221 -4.42 8.62 52.11
N GLN A 222 -3.79 9.30 53.07
CA GLN A 222 -2.82 10.36 52.76
C GLN A 222 -1.62 9.84 51.97
N ARG A 223 -1.18 8.61 52.27
CA ARG A 223 -0.07 7.99 51.56
C ARG A 223 -0.47 7.58 50.14
N ALA A 224 -1.66 7.02 49.99
CA ALA A 224 -2.24 6.68 48.69
C ALA A 224 -2.37 7.92 47.78
N VAL A 225 -2.92 9.03 48.30
CA VAL A 225 -3.02 10.31 47.57
C VAL A 225 -1.64 10.84 47.18
N LYS A 226 -0.63 10.74 48.04
CA LYS A 226 0.75 11.15 47.72
C LYS A 226 1.39 10.32 46.60
N VAL A 227 1.00 9.05 46.44
CA VAL A 227 1.44 8.23 45.31
C VAL A 227 0.71 8.65 44.04
N LEU A 228 -0.61 8.81 44.12
CA LEU A 228 -1.46 9.21 43.00
C LEU A 228 -1.08 10.59 42.46
N SER A 229 -0.76 11.57 43.32
CA SER A 229 -0.40 12.92 42.92
C SER A 229 0.88 13.02 42.09
N LYS A 230 1.74 11.99 42.09
CA LYS A 230 2.92 11.93 41.20
C LYS A 230 2.54 11.69 39.73
N TYR A 231 1.39 11.09 39.49
CA TYR A 231 0.86 10.77 38.16
C TYR A 231 -0.16 11.81 37.68
N PHE A 232 -0.63 12.67 38.59
CA PHE A 232 -1.56 13.77 38.35
C PHE A 232 -0.96 15.09 38.84
N PRO A 233 0.13 15.58 38.21
CA PRO A 233 0.75 16.84 38.61
C PRO A 233 -0.16 18.03 38.21
N PRO A 234 -0.20 19.11 39.01
CA PRO A 234 -1.15 20.21 38.82
C PRO A 234 -0.92 21.01 37.53
N ASP A 235 0.31 21.03 37.00
CA ASP A 235 0.76 21.81 35.85
C ASP A 235 0.68 21.07 34.52
N LYS A 236 0.19 19.82 34.49
CA LYS A 236 0.12 19.00 33.27
C LYS A 236 -1.30 18.56 32.96
N GLN A 237 -1.70 18.71 31.69
CA GLN A 237 -2.93 18.09 31.19
C GLN A 237 -2.87 16.57 31.35
N MET A 238 -3.95 16.01 31.86
CA MET A 238 -4.07 14.59 32.11
C MET A 238 -4.37 13.85 30.82
N ASP A 239 -3.78 12.67 30.68
CA ASP A 239 -4.11 11.80 29.57
C ASP A 239 -5.49 11.16 29.80
N PRO A 240 -6.48 11.37 28.90
CA PRO A 240 -7.84 10.87 29.12
C PRO A 240 -7.88 9.35 29.27
N ALA A 241 -7.17 8.63 28.41
CA ALA A 241 -7.15 7.18 28.42
C ALA A 241 -6.61 6.64 29.75
N PHE A 242 -5.44 7.12 30.20
CA PHE A 242 -4.88 6.73 31.50
C PHE A 242 -5.83 7.03 32.67
N THR A 243 -6.42 8.22 32.67
CA THR A 243 -7.34 8.69 33.72
C THR A 243 -8.58 7.81 33.83
N ILE A 244 -9.19 7.44 32.70
CA ILE A 244 -10.37 6.57 32.68
C ILE A 244 -10.01 5.17 33.17
N TYR A 245 -8.88 4.61 32.75
CA TYR A 245 -8.47 3.27 33.19
C TYR A 245 -8.17 3.21 34.68
N ILE A 246 -7.53 4.24 35.25
CA ILE A 246 -7.27 4.25 36.69
C ILE A 246 -8.57 4.38 37.48
N VAL A 247 -9.51 5.24 37.07
CA VAL A 247 -10.81 5.37 37.74
C VAL A 247 -11.61 4.07 37.64
N GLN A 248 -11.64 3.45 36.46
CA GLN A 248 -12.30 2.16 36.26
C GLN A 248 -11.71 1.08 37.18
N ARG A 249 -10.37 0.98 37.25
CA ARG A 249 -9.70 -0.04 38.08
C ARG A 249 -9.87 0.21 39.57
N LEU A 250 -9.80 1.44 40.04
CA LEU A 250 -10.08 1.77 41.44
C LEU A 250 -11.52 1.41 41.82
N ARG A 251 -12.47 1.64 40.91
CA ARG A 251 -13.88 1.29 41.10
C ARG A 251 -14.10 -0.24 41.16
N GLU A 252 -13.39 -0.99 40.34
CA GLU A 252 -13.47 -2.47 40.31
C GLU A 252 -12.82 -3.14 41.53
N ALA A 253 -11.80 -2.51 42.12
CA ALA A 253 -10.93 -3.18 43.08
C ALA A 253 -11.29 -2.97 44.56
N ASP A 254 -11.88 -1.83 44.96
CA ASP A 254 -12.18 -1.56 46.37
C ASP A 254 -13.32 -0.51 46.56
N PRO A 255 -14.43 -0.84 47.27
CA PRO A 255 -15.47 0.13 47.62
C PRO A 255 -14.96 1.36 48.39
N VAL A 256 -13.87 1.23 49.15
CA VAL A 256 -13.25 2.32 49.94
C VAL A 256 -12.45 3.28 49.04
N ALA A 257 -12.19 2.91 47.78
CA ALA A 257 -11.48 3.77 46.82
C ALA A 257 -12.32 4.94 46.27
N LEU A 258 -13.61 5.05 46.62
CA LEU A 258 -14.47 6.19 46.22
C LEU A 258 -13.84 7.55 46.54
N ASN A 259 -13.19 7.67 47.69
CA ASN A 259 -12.50 8.90 48.10
C ASN A 259 -11.30 9.25 47.20
N LEU A 260 -10.66 8.26 46.58
CA LEU A 260 -9.57 8.48 45.65
C LEU A 260 -10.10 8.79 44.25
N ILE A 261 -11.22 8.16 43.85
CA ILE A 261 -11.92 8.48 42.60
C ILE A 261 -12.35 9.95 42.62
N ASN A 262 -12.98 10.40 43.70
CA ASN A 262 -13.37 11.81 43.87
C ASN A 262 -12.16 12.74 43.81
N TRP A 263 -11.02 12.34 44.38
CA TRP A 263 -9.78 13.14 44.28
C TRP A 263 -9.29 13.26 42.83
N VAL A 264 -9.38 12.19 42.02
CA VAL A 264 -9.05 12.24 40.59
C VAL A 264 -10.05 13.14 39.85
N GLU A 265 -11.35 13.03 40.14
CA GLU A 265 -12.40 13.84 39.53
C GLU A 265 -12.23 15.34 39.83
N GLU A 266 -11.93 15.69 41.09
CA GLU A 266 -11.59 17.05 41.51
C GLU A 266 -10.39 17.57 40.73
N ARG A 267 -9.34 16.75 40.59
CA ARG A 267 -8.13 17.11 39.84
C ARG A 267 -8.42 17.34 38.36
N VAL A 268 -9.19 16.47 37.72
CA VAL A 268 -9.59 16.64 36.31
C VAL A 268 -10.37 17.94 36.12
N SER A 269 -11.24 18.27 37.08
CA SER A 269 -12.07 19.48 37.07
C SER A 269 -11.28 20.78 37.24
N GLU A 270 -10.04 20.76 37.77
CA GLU A 270 -9.18 21.95 37.87
C GLU A 270 -8.81 22.55 36.50
N HIS A 271 -9.00 21.81 35.40
CA HIS A 271 -8.69 22.24 34.02
C HIS A 271 -9.93 22.49 33.15
N ASP A 272 -11.09 22.79 33.76
CA ASP A 272 -12.39 22.99 33.08
C ASP A 272 -12.88 21.79 32.23
N ILE A 273 -12.34 20.60 32.48
CA ILE A 273 -12.76 19.35 31.83
C ILE A 273 -13.36 18.44 32.89
N ASN A 274 -14.47 17.75 32.57
CA ASN A 274 -15.04 16.75 33.47
C ASN A 274 -14.66 15.32 33.03
N LEU A 275 -14.79 14.37 33.96
CA LEU A 275 -14.48 12.96 33.68
C LEU A 275 -15.38 12.36 32.58
N GLU A 276 -16.62 12.85 32.46
CA GLU A 276 -17.57 12.40 31.43
C GLU A 276 -17.09 12.74 30.01
N GLU A 277 -16.49 13.92 29.82
CA GLU A 277 -15.86 14.34 28.56
C GLU A 277 -14.69 13.42 28.20
N PHE A 278 -13.84 13.08 29.17
CA PHE A 278 -12.77 12.11 28.96
C PHE A 278 -13.33 10.76 28.50
N ILE A 279 -14.35 10.23 29.20
CA ILE A 279 -15.01 8.97 28.84
C ILE A 279 -15.56 9.05 27.41
N ARG A 280 -16.23 10.14 27.04
CA ARG A 280 -16.78 10.36 25.70
C ARG A 280 -15.70 10.33 24.62
N VAL A 281 -14.63 11.11 24.80
CA VAL A 281 -13.51 11.21 23.84
C VAL A 281 -12.83 9.84 23.65
N GLU A 282 -12.50 9.16 24.74
CA GLU A 282 -11.83 7.86 24.67
C GLU A 282 -12.72 6.77 24.07
N THR A 283 -14.01 6.74 24.42
CA THR A 283 -14.96 5.74 23.89
C THR A 283 -15.17 5.94 22.40
N HIS A 284 -15.28 7.20 21.95
CA HIS A 284 -15.35 7.55 20.55
C HIS A 284 -14.08 7.10 19.80
N GLN A 285 -12.89 7.44 20.31
CA GLN A 285 -11.63 7.06 19.69
C GLN A 285 -11.43 5.54 19.62
N ARG A 286 -11.81 4.79 20.66
CA ARG A 286 -11.77 3.32 20.66
C ARG A 286 -12.68 2.72 19.60
N THR A 287 -13.90 3.25 19.47
CA THR A 287 -14.87 2.78 18.48
C THR A 287 -14.37 3.02 17.06
N LEU A 288 -13.86 4.22 16.78
CA LEU A 288 -13.24 4.54 15.50
C LEU A 288 -12.05 3.61 15.20
N ASN A 289 -11.12 3.47 16.13
CA ASN A 289 -9.94 2.62 15.94
C ASN A 289 -10.29 1.15 15.73
N ARG A 290 -11.27 0.63 16.47
CA ARG A 290 -11.73 -0.75 16.27
C ARG A 290 -12.35 -0.94 14.88
N SER A 291 -13.18 0.00 14.44
CA SER A 291 -13.82 -0.04 13.12
C SER A 291 -12.79 -0.03 12.01
N SER A 292 -11.86 0.93 12.02
CA SER A 292 -10.89 1.08 10.92
C SER A 292 -9.90 -0.07 10.85
N VAL A 293 -9.49 -0.66 11.98
CA VAL A 293 -8.66 -1.88 11.95
C VAL A 293 -9.43 -3.03 11.28
N GLY A 294 -10.71 -3.20 11.61
CA GLY A 294 -11.58 -4.17 10.95
C GLY A 294 -11.69 -3.91 9.44
N ASN A 295 -11.90 -2.65 9.04
CA ASN A 295 -11.92 -2.24 7.64
C ASN A 295 -10.62 -2.56 6.92
N VAL A 296 -9.46 -2.24 7.52
CA VAL A 296 -8.15 -2.54 6.93
C VAL A 296 -7.98 -4.05 6.71
N VAL A 297 -8.28 -4.89 7.70
CA VAL A 297 -8.14 -6.34 7.59
C VAL A 297 -9.10 -6.91 6.53
N ASN A 298 -10.35 -6.46 6.51
CA ASN A 298 -11.34 -6.91 5.53
C ASN A 298 -10.97 -6.47 4.11
N SER A 299 -10.47 -5.25 3.93
CA SER A 299 -9.98 -4.76 2.65
C SER A 299 -8.75 -5.53 2.18
N LEU A 300 -7.78 -5.83 3.05
CA LEU A 300 -6.65 -6.69 2.69
C LEU A 300 -7.11 -8.08 2.21
N ARG A 301 -8.10 -8.67 2.88
CA ARG A 301 -8.72 -9.95 2.47
C ARG A 301 -9.46 -9.81 1.13
N MET A 302 -10.19 -8.72 0.91
CA MET A 302 -10.87 -8.45 -0.36
C MET A 302 -9.86 -8.36 -1.51
N LEU A 303 -8.73 -7.67 -1.31
CA LEU A 303 -7.67 -7.52 -2.31
C LEU A 303 -6.98 -8.85 -2.66
N SER A 304 -6.97 -9.84 -1.75
CA SER A 304 -6.41 -11.18 -2.03
C SER A 304 -7.34 -12.05 -2.89
N PHE A 305 -8.66 -11.82 -2.85
CA PHE A 305 -9.63 -12.60 -3.62
C PHE A 305 -10.08 -11.92 -4.93
N MET A 306 -9.70 -10.67 -5.14
CA MET A 306 -10.09 -9.90 -6.32
C MET A 306 -9.44 -10.44 -7.61
N ASN A 307 -10.24 -10.59 -8.67
CA ASN A 307 -9.73 -10.87 -10.01
C ASN A 307 -9.16 -9.60 -10.63
N TRP A 308 -7.86 -9.38 -10.43
CA TRP A 308 -7.14 -8.21 -10.92
C TRP A 308 -7.05 -8.13 -12.44
N SER A 309 -7.07 -9.26 -13.14
CA SER A 309 -7.14 -9.30 -14.60
C SER A 309 -8.42 -8.67 -15.12
N SER A 310 -9.58 -9.05 -14.56
CA SER A 310 -10.87 -8.43 -14.90
C SER A 310 -10.91 -6.96 -14.48
N PHE A 311 -10.42 -6.62 -13.29
CA PHE A 311 -10.38 -5.23 -12.81
C PHE A 311 -9.54 -4.33 -13.74
N PHE A 312 -8.40 -4.83 -14.20
CA PHE A 312 -7.54 -4.11 -15.15
C PHE A 312 -8.28 -3.86 -16.46
N GLU A 313 -8.99 -4.85 -17.01
CA GLU A 313 -9.71 -4.67 -18.28
C GLU A 313 -10.87 -3.66 -18.18
N ASP A 314 -11.56 -3.62 -17.03
CA ASP A 314 -12.63 -2.64 -16.78
C ASP A 314 -12.11 -1.21 -16.63
N THR A 315 -10.86 -1.04 -16.20
CA THR A 315 -10.24 0.26 -15.92
C THR A 315 -9.32 0.75 -17.03
N SER A 316 -8.75 -0.15 -17.85
CA SER A 316 -7.75 0.15 -18.86
C SER A 316 -8.34 0.91 -20.05
N PRO A 317 -7.91 2.17 -20.29
CA PRO A 317 -8.32 2.90 -21.48
C PRO A 317 -7.80 2.25 -22.77
N VAL A 318 -6.62 1.60 -22.70
CA VAL A 318 -6.04 0.85 -23.82
C VAL A 318 -6.92 -0.33 -24.18
N ASP A 319 -7.33 -1.15 -23.19
CA ASP A 319 -8.22 -2.29 -23.44
C ASP A 319 -9.54 -1.83 -24.08
N LYS A 320 -10.14 -0.75 -23.57
CA LYS A 320 -11.36 -0.15 -24.14
C LYS A 320 -11.20 0.23 -25.61
N ILE A 321 -10.05 0.78 -26.01
CA ILE A 321 -9.76 1.11 -27.42
C ILE A 321 -9.57 -0.17 -28.25
N LEU A 322 -8.83 -1.15 -27.73
CA LEU A 322 -8.56 -2.40 -28.45
C LEU A 322 -9.83 -3.24 -28.67
N ARG A 323 -10.83 -3.13 -27.78
CA ARG A 323 -12.15 -3.77 -27.96
C ARG A 323 -12.97 -3.21 -29.13
N LEU A 324 -12.61 -2.05 -29.68
CA LEU A 324 -13.22 -1.50 -30.88
C LEU A 324 -12.69 -2.13 -32.17
N ASP A 325 -11.93 -3.23 -32.06
CA ASP A 325 -11.43 -4.05 -33.16
C ASP A 325 -12.49 -4.33 -34.25
N PRO A 326 -12.30 -3.87 -35.50
CA PRO A 326 -13.28 -4.03 -36.58
C PRO A 326 -13.63 -5.48 -36.89
N SER A 327 -12.69 -6.41 -36.69
CA SER A 327 -12.94 -7.84 -36.90
C SER A 327 -13.71 -8.50 -35.75
N GLY A 328 -13.84 -7.83 -34.60
CA GLY A 328 -14.49 -8.35 -33.39
C GLY A 328 -13.80 -9.58 -32.78
N VAL A 329 -12.54 -9.84 -33.15
CA VAL A 329 -11.78 -10.99 -32.65
C VAL A 329 -11.16 -10.68 -31.30
N TYR A 330 -10.69 -9.45 -31.08
CA TYR A 330 -10.02 -9.05 -29.84
C TYR A 330 -10.84 -9.39 -28.58
N THR A 331 -12.14 -9.10 -28.58
CA THR A 331 -13.04 -9.36 -27.43
C THR A 331 -13.26 -10.85 -27.13
N LYS A 332 -12.99 -11.73 -28.09
CA LYS A 332 -13.13 -13.19 -27.96
C LYS A 332 -11.82 -13.86 -27.51
N MET A 333 -10.73 -13.11 -27.45
CA MET A 333 -9.42 -13.64 -27.05
C MET A 333 -9.34 -13.85 -25.54
N ASP A 334 -8.54 -14.84 -25.15
CA ASP A 334 -8.19 -15.05 -23.76
C ASP A 334 -7.40 -13.85 -23.20
N PHE A 335 -7.35 -13.77 -21.86
CA PHE A 335 -6.66 -12.67 -21.18
C PHE A 335 -5.18 -12.59 -21.58
N SER A 336 -4.50 -13.73 -21.71
CA SER A 336 -3.06 -13.78 -21.98
C SER A 336 -2.71 -13.18 -23.35
N THR A 337 -3.51 -13.45 -24.38
CA THR A 337 -3.31 -12.88 -25.72
C THR A 337 -3.60 -11.38 -25.71
N ARG A 338 -4.68 -10.96 -25.06
CA ARG A 338 -5.00 -9.52 -24.94
C ARG A 338 -3.91 -8.76 -24.18
N ASP A 339 -3.34 -9.38 -23.16
CA ASP A 339 -2.26 -8.81 -22.37
C ASP A 339 -0.97 -8.62 -23.17
N ARG A 340 -0.62 -9.61 -24.00
CA ARG A 340 0.49 -9.49 -24.95
C ARG A 340 0.35 -8.26 -25.86
N TYR A 341 -0.87 -7.95 -26.31
CA TYR A 341 -1.11 -6.80 -27.19
C TYR A 341 -0.86 -5.50 -26.42
N ARG A 342 -1.37 -5.42 -25.19
CA ARG A 342 -1.20 -4.26 -24.30
C ARG A 342 0.28 -4.04 -23.95
N HIS A 343 1.05 -5.10 -23.72
CA HIS A 343 2.49 -5.00 -23.53
C HIS A 343 3.23 -4.45 -24.75
N VAL A 344 2.84 -4.81 -25.98
CA VAL A 344 3.45 -4.20 -27.17
C VAL A 344 3.09 -2.72 -27.27
N VAL A 345 1.85 -2.34 -26.97
CA VAL A 345 1.43 -0.92 -26.92
C VAL A 345 2.25 -0.15 -25.87
N GLU A 346 2.44 -0.71 -24.68
CA GLU A 346 3.29 -0.14 -23.62
C GLU A 346 4.74 0.04 -24.10
N THR A 347 5.31 -0.96 -24.77
CA THR A 347 6.67 -0.88 -25.33
C THR A 347 6.79 0.21 -26.39
N LEU A 348 5.84 0.29 -27.32
CA LEU A 348 5.83 1.34 -28.34
C LEU A 348 5.71 2.73 -27.71
N SER A 349 4.92 2.88 -26.64
CA SER A 349 4.75 4.17 -25.94
C SER A 349 6.03 4.66 -25.32
N LYS A 350 6.81 3.77 -24.70
CA LYS A 350 8.10 4.12 -24.06
C LYS A 350 9.13 4.70 -25.01
N PHE A 351 9.08 4.32 -26.28
CA PHE A 351 10.03 4.74 -27.31
C PHE A 351 9.36 5.62 -28.37
N SER A 352 8.30 6.33 -27.99
CA SER A 352 7.63 7.30 -28.85
C SER A 352 7.21 8.52 -28.02
N ILE A 353 6.81 9.60 -28.69
CA ILE A 353 6.19 10.76 -28.06
C ILE A 353 4.71 10.53 -27.70
N TYR A 354 4.15 9.38 -28.08
CA TYR A 354 2.72 9.10 -27.97
C TYR A 354 2.41 8.26 -26.72
N SER A 355 1.27 8.56 -26.11
CA SER A 355 0.75 7.75 -25.01
C SER A 355 0.29 6.37 -25.49
N GLU A 356 0.17 5.41 -24.56
CA GLU A 356 -0.34 4.07 -24.86
C GLU A 356 -1.70 4.11 -25.58
N GLN A 357 -2.59 5.01 -25.14
CA GLN A 357 -3.90 5.21 -25.77
C GLN A 357 -3.77 5.68 -27.21
N GLU A 358 -2.84 6.59 -27.48
CA GLU A 358 -2.69 7.22 -28.79
C GLU A 358 -2.02 6.28 -29.80
N ILE A 359 -1.21 5.33 -29.31
CA ILE A 359 -0.73 4.18 -30.08
C ILE A 359 -1.88 3.21 -30.38
N ALA A 360 -2.68 2.85 -29.38
CA ALA A 360 -3.83 1.97 -29.57
C ALA A 360 -4.83 2.55 -30.60
N ARG A 361 -5.09 3.87 -30.55
CA ARG A 361 -5.92 4.55 -31.55
C ARG A 361 -5.32 4.53 -32.95
N ARG A 362 -3.98 4.63 -33.09
CA ARG A 362 -3.31 4.50 -34.40
C ARG A 362 -3.42 3.08 -34.96
N ALA A 363 -3.27 2.07 -34.12
CA ALA A 363 -3.47 0.67 -34.51
C ALA A 363 -4.93 0.43 -34.95
N LEU A 364 -5.90 0.95 -34.18
CA LEU A 364 -7.31 0.88 -34.52
C LEU A 364 -7.62 1.58 -35.86
N ARG A 365 -7.09 2.78 -36.09
CA ARG A 365 -7.27 3.50 -37.37
C ARG A 365 -6.72 2.71 -38.55
N LEU A 366 -5.56 2.07 -38.42
CA LEU A 366 -4.99 1.23 -39.48
C LEU A 366 -5.91 0.05 -39.83
N ALA A 367 -6.45 -0.62 -38.81
CA ALA A 367 -7.40 -1.73 -38.99
C ALA A 367 -8.74 -1.26 -39.58
N GLY A 368 -9.25 -0.12 -39.13
CA GLY A 368 -10.47 0.49 -39.65
C GLY A 368 -10.34 0.86 -41.12
N MET A 369 -9.27 1.57 -41.50
CA MET A 369 -9.02 1.95 -42.91
C MET A 369 -9.00 0.73 -43.83
N TRP A 370 -8.33 -0.36 -43.42
CA TRP A 370 -8.34 -1.58 -44.22
C TRP A 370 -9.73 -2.20 -44.34
N SER A 371 -10.50 -2.24 -43.24
CA SER A 371 -11.87 -2.76 -43.21
C SER A 371 -12.83 -1.97 -44.11
N ASP A 372 -12.66 -0.64 -44.16
CA ASP A 372 -13.48 0.25 -44.97
C ASP A 372 -13.13 0.15 -46.46
N GLU A 373 -11.85 -0.02 -46.80
CA GLU A 373 -11.37 -0.19 -48.18
C GLU A 373 -11.75 -1.57 -48.76
N HIS A 374 -11.90 -2.61 -47.94
CA HIS A 374 -12.10 -4.01 -48.37
C HIS A 374 -13.34 -4.69 -47.73
N PRO A 375 -14.57 -4.14 -47.89
CA PRO A 375 -15.75 -4.61 -47.15
C PRO A 375 -16.19 -6.05 -47.50
N ALA A 376 -15.93 -6.48 -48.74
CA ALA A 376 -16.35 -7.79 -49.28
C ALA A 376 -15.26 -8.88 -49.20
N GLU A 377 -14.08 -8.56 -48.66
CA GLU A 377 -12.97 -9.50 -48.62
C GLU A 377 -13.16 -10.57 -47.52
N ARG A 378 -12.94 -11.84 -47.89
CA ARG A 378 -13.09 -12.98 -46.96
C ARG A 378 -11.91 -13.07 -45.97
N ASP A 379 -10.72 -12.64 -46.37
CA ASP A 379 -9.53 -12.66 -45.51
C ASP A 379 -9.43 -11.39 -44.65
N ARG A 380 -10.18 -11.38 -43.55
CA ARG A 380 -10.24 -10.25 -42.61
C ARG A 380 -9.04 -10.14 -41.66
N ARG A 381 -7.91 -10.77 -41.96
CA ARG A 381 -6.72 -10.71 -41.09
C ARG A 381 -6.21 -9.29 -40.89
N GLN A 382 -6.24 -8.45 -41.93
CA GLN A 382 -5.80 -7.06 -41.84
C GLN A 382 -6.88 -6.13 -41.25
N ALA A 383 -8.16 -6.52 -41.18
CA ALA A 383 -9.17 -5.80 -40.41
C ALA A 383 -9.00 -5.99 -38.89
N HIS A 384 -8.19 -6.96 -38.47
CA HIS A 384 -7.94 -7.20 -37.06
C HIS A 384 -6.84 -6.29 -36.52
N ILE A 385 -7.11 -5.63 -35.39
CA ILE A 385 -6.17 -4.73 -34.73
C ILE A 385 -4.83 -5.42 -34.37
N GLY A 386 -4.87 -6.71 -34.02
CA GLY A 386 -3.69 -7.49 -33.69
C GLY A 386 -2.70 -7.63 -34.84
N TYR A 387 -3.15 -7.53 -36.09
CA TYR A 387 -2.27 -7.54 -37.24
C TYR A 387 -1.24 -6.39 -37.19
N TYR A 388 -1.68 -5.20 -36.74
CA TYR A 388 -0.83 -4.01 -36.62
C TYR A 388 -0.09 -3.90 -35.29
N ILE A 389 -0.42 -4.72 -34.30
CA ILE A 389 0.25 -4.71 -32.99
C ILE A 389 1.31 -5.81 -32.88
N ILE A 390 1.02 -7.02 -33.38
CA ILE A 390 1.91 -8.17 -33.15
C ILE A 390 2.34 -8.91 -34.43
N SER A 391 1.87 -8.49 -35.60
CA SER A 391 2.08 -9.21 -36.87
C SER A 391 2.62 -8.30 -37.98
N GLY A 392 2.37 -8.64 -39.24
CA GLY A 392 2.94 -7.98 -40.43
C GLY A 392 2.64 -6.48 -40.55
N GLY A 393 1.61 -5.98 -39.88
CA GLY A 393 1.28 -4.55 -39.84
C GLY A 393 2.10 -3.74 -38.82
N LEU A 394 2.88 -4.38 -37.95
CA LEU A 394 3.61 -3.71 -36.86
C LEU A 394 4.60 -2.66 -37.36
N GLU A 395 5.27 -2.90 -38.49
CA GLU A 395 6.23 -1.93 -39.03
C GLU A 395 5.53 -0.64 -39.52
N LYS A 396 4.33 -0.76 -40.11
CA LYS A 396 3.50 0.39 -40.46
C LYS A 396 3.09 1.18 -39.22
N LEU A 397 2.78 0.50 -38.12
CA LEU A 397 2.46 1.16 -36.85
C LEU A 397 3.70 1.86 -36.27
N ARG A 398 4.87 1.20 -36.25
CA ARG A 398 6.16 1.77 -35.78
C ARG A 398 6.53 3.06 -36.52
N GLN A 399 6.37 3.08 -37.84
CA GLN A 399 6.59 4.28 -38.66
C GLN A 399 5.62 5.40 -38.27
N ARG A 400 4.32 5.10 -38.09
CA ARG A 400 3.32 6.11 -37.72
C ARG A 400 3.46 6.67 -36.31
N VAL A 401 4.14 5.96 -35.42
CA VAL A 401 4.38 6.41 -34.04
C VAL A 401 5.77 7.02 -33.85
N ASN A 402 6.59 7.10 -34.91
CA ASN A 402 8.00 7.53 -34.83
C ASN A 402 8.74 6.74 -33.74
N TYR A 403 8.72 5.41 -33.85
CA TYR A 403 9.35 4.52 -32.88
C TYR A 403 10.89 4.65 -32.90
N GLU A 404 11.47 5.17 -31.82
CA GLU A 404 12.91 5.44 -31.68
C GLU A 404 13.51 4.66 -30.50
N PRO A 405 13.75 3.34 -30.66
CA PRO A 405 14.35 2.52 -29.61
C PRO A 405 15.85 2.76 -29.50
N TYR A 406 16.40 2.58 -28.28
CA TYR A 406 17.84 2.53 -28.05
C TYR A 406 18.51 1.41 -28.86
N PRO A 407 19.80 1.52 -29.23
CA PRO A 407 20.50 0.51 -30.04
C PRO A 407 20.42 -0.91 -29.48
N LEU A 408 20.56 -1.08 -28.17
CA LEU A 408 20.41 -2.39 -27.50
C LEU A 408 18.99 -2.94 -27.60
N GLN A 409 17.97 -2.07 -27.54
CA GLN A 409 16.58 -2.49 -27.69
C GLN A 409 16.29 -2.95 -29.14
N ARG A 410 16.96 -2.39 -30.14
CA ARG A 410 16.87 -2.86 -31.54
C ARG A 410 17.35 -4.31 -31.68
N ILE A 411 18.41 -4.68 -30.98
CA ILE A 411 18.92 -6.06 -30.96
C ILE A 411 17.90 -6.99 -30.33
N VAL A 412 17.33 -6.60 -29.18
CA VAL A 412 16.27 -7.37 -28.50
C VAL A 412 15.04 -7.55 -29.40
N ASP A 413 14.60 -6.48 -30.06
CA ASP A 413 13.45 -6.52 -30.96
C ASP A 413 13.74 -7.41 -32.18
N TRP A 414 14.96 -7.39 -32.71
CA TRP A 414 15.39 -8.26 -33.82
C TRP A 414 15.40 -9.74 -33.41
N ILE A 415 15.94 -10.05 -32.23
CA ILE A 415 15.96 -11.42 -31.67
C ILE A 415 14.52 -11.94 -31.50
N LYS A 416 13.62 -11.12 -30.95
CA LYS A 416 12.20 -11.49 -30.77
C LYS A 416 11.46 -11.67 -32.10
N ALA A 417 11.81 -10.88 -33.12
CA ALA A 417 11.23 -11.01 -34.45
C ALA A 417 11.77 -12.24 -35.21
N HIS A 418 13.00 -12.68 -34.92
CA HIS A 418 13.67 -13.79 -35.62
C HIS A 418 14.25 -14.82 -34.63
N PRO A 419 13.41 -15.52 -33.84
CA PRO A 419 13.88 -16.43 -32.81
C PRO A 419 14.75 -17.56 -33.35
N PHE A 420 14.44 -18.06 -34.56
CA PHE A 420 15.22 -19.10 -35.24
C PHE A 420 16.62 -18.63 -35.65
N ASN A 421 16.72 -17.43 -36.25
CA ASN A 421 18.02 -16.88 -36.67
C ASN A 421 18.88 -16.52 -35.46
N ALA A 422 18.27 -16.01 -34.38
CA ALA A 422 18.98 -15.76 -33.13
C ALA A 422 19.50 -17.06 -32.50
N TYR A 423 18.69 -18.13 -32.50
CA TYR A 423 19.10 -19.45 -32.02
C TYR A 423 20.29 -20.00 -32.82
N ILE A 424 20.21 -20.01 -34.15
CA ILE A 424 21.32 -20.45 -35.02
C ILE A 424 22.56 -19.60 -34.79
N GLY A 425 22.41 -18.27 -34.67
CA GLY A 425 23.53 -17.37 -34.40
C GLY A 425 24.23 -17.68 -33.07
N ILE A 426 23.47 -17.90 -31.99
CA ILE A 426 24.02 -18.25 -30.67
C ILE A 426 24.72 -19.61 -30.73
N VAL A 427 24.08 -20.63 -31.34
CA VAL A 427 24.68 -21.95 -31.51
C VAL A 427 25.96 -21.88 -32.34
N GLY A 428 25.96 -21.09 -33.40
CA GLY A 428 27.14 -20.84 -34.24
C GLY A 428 28.28 -20.16 -33.48
N ILE A 429 27.97 -19.17 -32.65
CA ILE A 429 28.97 -18.51 -31.78
C ILE A 429 29.56 -19.52 -30.80
N VAL A 430 28.73 -20.29 -30.09
CA VAL A 430 29.19 -21.31 -29.14
C VAL A 430 30.09 -22.33 -29.84
N PHE A 431 29.67 -22.82 -31.01
CA PHE A 431 30.44 -23.78 -31.80
C PHE A 431 31.78 -23.20 -32.27
N ALA A 432 31.78 -21.96 -32.79
CA ALA A 432 33.00 -21.28 -33.22
C ALA A 432 33.96 -21.03 -32.05
N SER A 433 33.47 -20.65 -30.87
CA SER A 433 34.29 -20.47 -29.68
C SER A 433 34.86 -21.79 -29.15
N ALA A 434 34.11 -22.89 -29.23
CA ALA A 434 34.62 -24.21 -28.89
C ALA A 434 35.73 -24.65 -29.85
N LEU A 435 35.53 -24.46 -31.16
CA LEU A 435 36.52 -24.79 -32.20
C LEU A 435 37.80 -23.95 -32.02
N PHE A 436 37.65 -22.65 -31.78
CA PHE A 436 38.78 -21.75 -31.52
C PHE A 436 39.53 -22.14 -30.24
N GLY A 437 38.81 -22.53 -29.18
CA GLY A 437 39.41 -23.07 -27.97
C GLY A 437 40.21 -24.35 -28.23
N THR A 438 39.69 -25.28 -29.05
CA THR A 438 40.42 -26.50 -29.41
C THR A 438 41.67 -26.22 -30.24
N LEU A 439 41.64 -25.22 -31.14
CA LEU A 439 42.80 -24.82 -31.94
C LEU A 439 43.88 -24.15 -31.08
N LEU A 440 43.49 -23.29 -30.14
CA LEU A 440 44.44 -22.72 -29.18
C LEU A 440 45.07 -23.79 -28.28
N ILE A 441 44.30 -24.79 -27.86
CA ILE A 441 44.82 -25.91 -27.07
C ILE A 441 45.76 -26.78 -27.93
N SER A 442 45.43 -27.02 -29.21
CA SER A 442 46.34 -27.77 -30.10
C SER A 442 47.64 -27.04 -30.37
N ASP A 443 47.62 -25.71 -30.53
CA ASP A 443 48.82 -24.89 -30.74
C ASP A 443 49.71 -24.85 -29.49
N ILE A 444 49.12 -24.93 -28.29
CA ILE A 444 49.86 -25.03 -27.02
C ILE A 444 50.48 -26.42 -26.83
N ILE A 445 49.79 -27.49 -27.26
CA ILE A 445 50.24 -28.89 -27.06
C ILE A 445 51.25 -29.31 -28.14
N PHE A 446 51.12 -28.80 -29.37
CA PHE A 446 52.02 -29.08 -30.50
C PHE A 446 52.53 -27.77 -31.11
N PRO A 447 53.44 -27.04 -30.46
CA PRO A 447 54.08 -25.90 -31.08
C PRO A 447 54.87 -26.41 -32.29
N THR A 448 54.49 -25.96 -33.50
CA THR A 448 55.23 -26.23 -34.72
C THR A 448 56.64 -25.63 -34.57
N PHE A 449 57.65 -26.50 -34.50
CA PHE A 449 59.07 -26.14 -34.54
C PHE A 449 59.52 -25.61 -35.90
#